data_AF-A0A4R9QA64-F1
#
_entry.id   AF-A0A4R9QA64-F1
#
_cell.length_a   1.000
_cell.length_b   1.000
_cell.length_c   1.000
_cell.angle_alpha   90.00
_cell.angle_beta   90.00
_cell.angle_gamma   90.00
#
_symmetry.space_group_name_H-M   'P 1'
#
loop_
_entity.id
_entity.type
_entity.pdbx_description
1 polymer ?
#
loop_
_entity_poly.entity_id
_entity_poly.type
_entity_poly.pdbx_seq_one_letter_code
_entity_poly.pdbx_strand_id
1 'polypeptide(L)'
;MQRAETEIERGLLIEEYKSCRELIGRNIDIIEKSEVYAIGACAAIFVFVLGVSDPLLYRIAAWLPLVVSILGLIRYIGIDSTIHKINDYLEKVEAEYTCIGWTTFYRAANTDKILKKSRYSFWGGLILVSLVGGALNQYVKPDAHPGKVDAVTMPSAAN
;
A
#
# COMPACT_ATOMS: atom_id res chain seq x y z
N MET A 1 -22.63 -24.11 -41.69
CA MET A 1 -22.98 -23.58 -40.36
C MET A 1 -21.85 -23.79 -39.36
N GLN A 2 -21.38 -25.01 -39.11
CA GLN A 2 -20.29 -25.29 -38.14
C GLN A 2 -18.99 -24.46 -38.27
N ARG A 3 -18.60 -24.04 -39.49
CA ARG A 3 -17.41 -23.17 -39.69
C ARG A 3 -17.61 -21.72 -39.21
N ALA A 4 -18.84 -21.20 -39.29
CA ALA A 4 -19.11 -19.83 -38.87
C ALA A 4 -19.22 -19.72 -37.34
N GLU A 5 -19.77 -20.74 -36.70
CA GLU A 5 -19.85 -20.83 -35.22
C GLU A 5 -18.44 -20.88 -34.60
N THR A 6 -17.53 -21.67 -35.18
CA THR A 6 -16.14 -21.78 -34.71
C THR A 6 -15.32 -20.50 -34.91
N GLU A 7 -15.61 -19.68 -35.92
CA GLU A 7 -14.95 -18.38 -36.10
C GLU A 7 -15.42 -17.35 -35.07
N ILE A 8 -16.73 -17.33 -34.76
CA ILE A 8 -17.31 -16.44 -33.74
C ILE A 8 -16.76 -16.78 -32.35
N GLU A 9 -16.73 -18.07 -31.99
CA GLU A 9 -16.18 -18.53 -30.72
C GLU A 9 -14.71 -18.14 -30.54
N ARG A 10 -13.89 -18.31 -31.58
CA ARG A 10 -12.48 -17.87 -31.56
C ARG A 10 -12.35 -16.35 -31.39
N GLY A 11 -13.21 -15.57 -32.05
CA GLY A 11 -13.23 -14.12 -31.92
C GLY A 11 -13.49 -13.68 -30.48
N LEU A 12 -14.51 -14.25 -29.84
CA LEU A 12 -14.89 -13.97 -28.45
C LEU A 12 -13.76 -14.32 -27.46
N LEU A 13 -13.12 -15.47 -27.65
CA LEU A 13 -12.02 -15.90 -26.77
C LEU A 13 -10.80 -14.97 -26.86
N ILE A 14 -10.47 -14.47 -28.06
CA ILE A 14 -9.38 -13.50 -28.24
C ILE A 14 -9.72 -12.18 -27.55
N GLU A 15 -10.98 -11.76 -27.55
CA GLU A 15 -11.43 -10.55 -26.87
C GLU A 15 -11.40 -10.70 -25.35
N GLU A 16 -11.88 -11.83 -24.82
CA GLU A 16 -11.80 -12.16 -23.41
C GLU A 16 -10.35 -12.21 -22.92
N TYR A 17 -9.47 -12.85 -23.69
CA TYR A 17 -8.03 -12.89 -23.42
C TYR A 17 -7.42 -11.49 -23.30
N LYS A 18 -7.72 -10.59 -24.25
CA LYS A 18 -7.26 -9.20 -24.23
C LYS A 18 -7.78 -8.46 -22.99
N SER A 19 -9.06 -8.65 -22.67
CA SER A 19 -9.71 -8.03 -21.50
C SER A 19 -9.05 -8.47 -20.19
N CYS A 20 -8.79 -9.78 -20.03
CA CYS A 20 -8.11 -10.32 -18.85
C CYS A 20 -6.68 -9.75 -18.71
N ARG A 21 -5.92 -9.67 -19.81
CA ARG A 21 -4.57 -9.09 -19.79
C ARG A 21 -4.59 -7.61 -19.41
N GLU A 22 -5.52 -6.84 -19.96
CA GLU A 22 -5.70 -5.43 -19.60
C GLU A 22 -6.09 -5.27 -18.12
N LEU A 23 -6.93 -6.17 -17.59
CA LEU A 23 -7.33 -6.17 -16.19
C LEU A 23 -6.15 -6.47 -15.26
N ILE A 24 -5.26 -7.41 -15.62
CA ILE A 24 -4.01 -7.65 -14.88
C ILE A 24 -3.14 -6.39 -14.88
N GLY A 25 -2.93 -5.77 -16.04
CA GLY A 25 -2.14 -4.54 -16.16
C GLY A 25 -2.69 -3.42 -15.28
N ARG A 26 -4.01 -3.17 -15.34
CA ARG A 26 -4.67 -2.17 -14.49
C ARG A 26 -4.50 -2.45 -13.00
N ASN A 27 -4.58 -3.71 -12.58
CA ASN A 27 -4.36 -4.08 -11.18
C ASN A 27 -2.91 -3.82 -10.74
N ILE A 28 -1.92 -4.09 -11.58
CA ILE A 28 -0.52 -3.77 -11.29
C ILE A 28 -0.33 -2.26 -11.12
N ASP A 29 -0.88 -1.45 -12.04
CA ASP A 29 -0.84 0.01 -11.95
C ASP A 29 -1.49 0.53 -10.66
N ILE A 30 -2.59 -0.09 -10.23
CA ILE A 30 -3.27 0.27 -8.97
C ILE A 30 -2.35 -0.02 -7.77
N ILE A 31 -1.63 -1.16 -7.78
CA ILE A 31 -0.70 -1.47 -6.70
C ILE A 31 0.41 -0.42 -6.66
N GLU A 32 1.06 -0.11 -7.77
CA GLU A 32 2.14 0.89 -7.82
C GLU A 32 1.68 2.28 -7.35
N LYS A 33 0.52 2.74 -7.83
CA LYS A 33 -0.08 3.99 -7.37
C LYS A 33 -0.38 3.96 -5.87
N SER A 34 -0.88 2.84 -5.35
CA SER A 34 -1.18 2.70 -3.93
C SER A 34 0.07 2.77 -3.04
N GLU A 35 1.20 2.27 -3.52
CA GLU A 35 2.49 2.35 -2.80
C GLU A 35 2.97 3.81 -2.74
N VAL A 36 2.93 4.53 -3.86
CA VAL A 36 3.28 5.96 -3.92
C VAL A 36 2.37 6.79 -3.01
N TYR A 37 1.06 6.55 -3.06
CA TYR A 37 0.10 7.26 -2.21
C TYR A 37 0.26 6.93 -0.73
N ALA A 38 0.61 5.70 -0.37
CA ALA A 38 0.89 5.33 1.01
C ALA A 38 2.12 6.06 1.56
N ILE A 39 3.21 6.13 0.79
CA ILE A 39 4.40 6.91 1.19
C ILE A 39 4.03 8.38 1.38
N GLY A 40 3.32 8.97 0.42
CA GLY A 40 2.89 10.37 0.49
C GLY A 40 2.01 10.65 1.70
N ALA A 41 1.04 9.78 1.98
CA ALA A 41 0.17 9.88 3.15
C ALA A 41 0.96 9.75 4.46
N CYS A 42 1.85 8.77 4.58
CA CYS A 42 2.68 8.59 5.77
C CYS A 42 3.62 9.78 5.99
N ALA A 43 4.25 10.31 4.94
CA ALA A 43 5.09 11.51 5.04
C ALA A 43 4.28 12.73 5.51
N ALA A 44 3.09 12.95 4.95
CA ALA A 44 2.21 14.04 5.37
C ALA A 44 1.79 13.90 6.84
N ILE A 45 1.48 12.69 7.30
CA ILE A 45 1.14 12.42 8.70
C ILE A 45 2.34 12.70 9.61
N PHE A 46 3.56 12.27 9.25
CA PHE A 46 4.74 12.55 10.06
C PHE A 46 5.01 14.05 10.18
N VAL A 47 4.90 14.81 9.08
CA VAL A 47 5.04 16.27 9.10
C VAL A 47 3.96 16.91 9.97
N PHE A 48 2.71 16.45 9.87
CA PHE A 48 1.61 16.92 10.70
C PHE A 48 1.89 16.69 12.19
N VAL A 49 2.33 15.48 12.54
CA VAL A 49 2.67 15.07 13.91
C VAL A 49 3.74 15.97 14.53
N LEU A 50 4.73 16.44 13.76
CA LEU A 50 5.75 17.38 14.24
C LEU A 50 5.20 18.77 14.63
N GLY A 51 4.06 19.17 14.06
CA GLY A 51 3.42 20.46 14.34
C GLY A 51 2.39 20.43 15.47
N VAL A 52 2.04 19.25 16.00
CA VAL A 52 0.98 19.11 17.01
C VAL A 52 1.54 19.34 18.41
N SER A 53 0.98 20.32 19.14
CA SER A 53 1.35 20.59 20.53
C SER A 53 0.53 19.80 21.56
N ASP A 54 -0.67 19.34 21.19
CA ASP A 54 -1.53 18.55 22.08
C ASP A 54 -1.00 17.11 22.21
N PRO A 55 -0.58 16.66 23.42
CA PRO A 55 -0.04 15.31 23.63
C PRO A 55 -1.00 14.18 23.26
N LEU A 56 -2.31 14.38 23.42
CA LEU A 56 -3.30 13.35 23.10
C LEU A 56 -3.44 13.21 21.58
N LEU A 57 -3.65 14.32 20.88
CA LEU A 57 -3.76 14.35 19.43
C LEU A 57 -2.48 13.81 18.77
N TYR A 58 -1.33 14.18 19.31
CA TYR A 58 -0.02 13.70 18.88
C TYR A 58 0.12 12.18 19.00
N ARG A 59 -0.26 11.59 20.15
CA ARG A 59 -0.24 10.13 20.34
C ARG A 59 -1.13 9.41 19.33
N ILE A 60 -2.35 9.90 19.11
CA ILE A 60 -3.29 9.28 18.15
C ILE A 60 -2.74 9.39 16.73
N ALA A 61 -2.28 10.58 16.33
CA ALA A 61 -1.78 10.85 15.00
C ALA A 61 -0.49 10.04 14.68
N ALA A 62 0.35 9.78 15.67
CA ALA A 62 1.55 8.96 15.50
C ALA A 62 1.27 7.49 15.12
N TRP A 63 0.08 6.97 15.41
CA TRP A 63 -0.33 5.61 15.02
C TRP A 63 -1.00 5.53 13.65
N LEU A 64 -1.42 6.66 13.06
CA LEU A 64 -2.07 6.67 11.75
C LEU A 64 -1.21 6.06 10.61
N PRO A 65 0.12 6.28 10.53
CA PRO A 65 0.94 5.66 9.50
C PRO A 65 0.89 4.13 9.54
N LEU A 66 0.79 3.55 10.74
CA LEU A 66 0.64 2.11 10.91
C LEU A 66 -0.69 1.61 10.32
N VAL A 67 -1.79 2.31 10.60
CA VAL A 67 -3.12 1.98 10.07
C VAL A 67 -3.10 2.04 8.54
N VAL A 68 -2.54 3.11 7.96
CA VAL A 68 -2.38 3.25 6.50
C VAL A 68 -1.59 2.10 5.91
N SER A 69 -0.47 1.72 6.55
CA SER A 69 0.37 0.60 6.12
C SER A 69 -0.36 -0.75 6.13
N ILE A 70 -1.11 -1.03 7.19
CA ILE A 70 -1.86 -2.30 7.34
C ILE A 70 -2.97 -2.37 6.30
N LEU A 71 -3.75 -1.30 6.12
CA LEU A 71 -4.82 -1.27 5.13
C LEU A 71 -4.27 -1.39 3.70
N GLY A 72 -3.14 -0.74 3.42
CA GLY A 72 -2.43 -0.89 2.15
C GLY A 72 -1.97 -2.32 1.88
N LEU A 73 -1.41 -2.99 2.89
CA LEU A 73 -1.00 -4.39 2.78
C LEU A 73 -2.20 -5.34 2.54
N ILE A 74 -3.31 -5.17 3.26
CA ILE A 74 -4.53 -5.95 3.05
C ILE A 74 -5.05 -5.76 1.62
N ARG A 75 -5.08 -4.52 1.14
CA ARG A 75 -5.50 -4.20 -0.22
C ARG A 75 -4.59 -4.86 -1.26
N TYR A 76 -3.27 -4.81 -1.06
CA TYR A 76 -2.31 -5.51 -1.91
C TYR A 76 -2.59 -7.01 -1.98
N ILE A 77 -2.81 -7.68 -0.85
CA ILE A 77 -3.13 -9.12 -0.80
C ILE A 77 -4.40 -9.43 -1.59
N GLY A 78 -5.43 -8.58 -1.47
CA GLY A 78 -6.67 -8.72 -2.23
C GLY A 78 -6.45 -8.64 -3.74
N ILE A 79 -5.69 -7.65 -4.20
CA ILE A 79 -5.38 -7.46 -5.63
C ILE A 79 -4.50 -8.61 -6.15
N ASP A 80 -3.48 -9.02 -5.40
CA ASP A 80 -2.60 -10.14 -5.74
C ASP A 80 -3.40 -11.44 -5.93
N SER A 81 -4.36 -11.72 -5.03
CA SER A 81 -5.25 -12.87 -5.16
C SER A 81 -6.10 -12.80 -6.44
N THR A 82 -6.63 -11.62 -6.79
CA THR A 82 -7.40 -11.44 -8.02
C THR A 82 -6.54 -11.63 -9.26
N ILE A 83 -5.32 -11.08 -9.31
CA ILE A 83 -4.37 -11.29 -10.40
C ILE A 83 -4.09 -12.79 -10.57
N HIS A 84 -3.86 -13.51 -9.48
CA HIS A 84 -3.59 -14.95 -9.52
C HIS A 84 -4.76 -15.73 -10.14
N LYS A 85 -6.00 -15.42 -9.72
CA LYS A 85 -7.20 -16.07 -10.27
C LYS A 85 -7.39 -15.80 -11.76
N ILE A 86 -7.14 -14.57 -12.22
CA ILE A 86 -7.22 -14.22 -13.64
C ILE A 86 -6.13 -14.96 -14.42
N ASN A 87 -4.92 -15.04 -13.86
CA ASN A 87 -3.81 -15.72 -14.50
C ASN A 87 -4.05 -17.24 -14.60
N ASP A 88 -4.59 -17.87 -13.56
CA ASP A 88 -4.96 -19.30 -13.58
C ASP A 88 -6.09 -19.58 -14.58
N TYR A 89 -7.01 -18.63 -14.79
CA TYR A 89 -8.02 -18.72 -15.82
C TYR A 89 -7.39 -18.60 -17.22
N LEU A 90 -6.52 -17.62 -17.45
CA LEU A 90 -5.81 -17.44 -18.72
C LEU A 90 -4.97 -18.66 -19.09
N GLU A 91 -4.32 -19.31 -18.13
CA GLU A 91 -3.52 -20.52 -18.36
C GLU A 91 -4.39 -21.67 -18.91
N LYS A 92 -5.63 -21.82 -18.42
CA LYS A 92 -6.57 -22.82 -18.94
C LYS A 92 -6.98 -22.52 -20.37
N VAL A 93 -7.24 -21.25 -20.69
CA VAL A 93 -7.61 -20.81 -22.04
C VAL A 93 -6.42 -20.98 -23.00
N GLU A 94 -5.21 -20.62 -22.60
CA GLU A 94 -4.01 -20.79 -23.43
C GLU A 94 -3.72 -22.28 -23.71
N ALA A 95 -3.91 -23.16 -22.71
CA ALA A 95 -3.72 -24.60 -22.86
C ALA A 95 -4.71 -25.25 -23.86
N GLU A 96 -5.95 -24.76 -23.91
CA GLU A 96 -6.99 -25.29 -24.80
C GLU A 96 -6.82 -24.84 -26.25
N TYR A 97 -6.37 -23.60 -26.47
CA TYR A 97 -6.34 -22.99 -27.80
C TYR A 97 -4.95 -22.82 -28.40
N THR A 98 -3.89 -23.34 -27.76
CA THR A 98 -2.48 -23.20 -28.20
C THR A 98 -2.14 -21.75 -28.59
N CYS A 99 -2.71 -20.81 -27.85
CA CYS A 99 -2.55 -19.38 -28.09
C CYS A 99 -1.33 -18.86 -27.31
N ILE A 100 -0.54 -18.00 -27.96
CA ILE A 100 0.47 -17.06 -27.44
C ILE A 100 0.85 -17.31 -25.97
N GLY A 101 2.03 -17.89 -25.70
CA GLY A 101 2.52 -18.21 -24.35
C GLY A 101 2.91 -17.01 -23.47
N TRP A 102 2.04 -16.00 -23.38
CA TRP A 102 2.26 -14.82 -22.55
C TRP A 102 2.27 -15.18 -21.07
N THR A 103 1.35 -16.05 -20.61
CA THR A 103 1.35 -16.50 -19.21
C THR A 103 2.61 -17.31 -18.88
N THR A 104 3.07 -18.13 -19.83
CA THR A 104 4.30 -18.91 -19.71
C THR A 104 5.53 -18.00 -19.62
N PHE A 105 5.59 -16.93 -20.43
CA PHE A 105 6.66 -15.92 -20.35
C PHE A 105 6.63 -15.17 -19.02
N TYR A 106 5.44 -14.76 -18.57
CA TYR A 106 5.27 -13.98 -17.34
C TYR A 106 5.62 -14.77 -16.08
N ARG A 107 5.32 -16.08 -16.03
CA ARG A 107 5.72 -16.98 -14.93
C ARG A 107 7.17 -17.48 -15.03
N ALA A 108 7.67 -17.76 -16.24
CA ALA A 108 9.03 -18.30 -16.43
C ALA A 108 10.11 -17.25 -16.13
N ALA A 109 9.81 -15.98 -16.37
CA ALA A 109 10.63 -14.90 -15.85
C ALA A 109 10.41 -14.84 -14.32
N ASN A 110 11.40 -15.27 -13.52
CA ASN A 110 11.44 -15.19 -12.05
C ASN A 110 11.10 -13.79 -11.45
N THR A 111 10.87 -12.80 -12.30
CA THR A 111 10.30 -11.48 -12.05
C THR A 111 9.11 -11.51 -11.08
N ASP A 112 8.18 -12.47 -11.19
CA ASP A 112 7.00 -12.52 -10.32
C ASP A 112 7.38 -12.70 -8.83
N LYS A 113 8.31 -13.63 -8.54
CA LYS A 113 8.80 -13.88 -7.18
C LYS A 113 9.56 -12.67 -6.61
N ILE A 114 10.37 -12.02 -7.45
CA ILE A 114 11.17 -10.86 -7.03
C ILE A 114 10.28 -9.66 -6.76
N LEU A 115 9.34 -9.36 -7.67
CA LEU A 115 8.38 -8.27 -7.48
C LEU A 115 7.51 -8.51 -6.25
N LYS A 116 6.97 -9.72 -6.08
CA LYS A 116 6.17 -10.08 -4.91
C LYS A 116 6.95 -9.88 -3.60
N LYS A 117 8.21 -10.34 -3.55
CA LYS A 117 9.09 -10.13 -2.39
C LYS A 117 9.37 -8.64 -2.15
N SER A 118 9.60 -7.86 -3.20
CA SER A 118 9.80 -6.41 -3.11
C SER A 118 8.58 -5.73 -2.48
N ARG A 119 7.38 -6.06 -2.94
CA ARG A 119 6.13 -5.47 -2.43
C ARG A 119 5.87 -5.83 -0.96
N TYR A 120 6.10 -7.08 -0.56
CA TYR A 120 6.02 -7.45 0.86
C TYR A 120 7.08 -6.72 1.71
N SER A 121 8.29 -6.56 1.18
CA SER A 121 9.36 -5.83 1.87
C SER A 121 9.01 -4.34 2.01
N PHE A 122 8.38 -3.75 1.01
CA PHE A 122 7.89 -2.38 1.04
C PHE A 122 6.85 -2.18 2.15
N TRP A 123 5.76 -2.96 2.14
CA TRP A 123 4.71 -2.82 3.14
C TRP A 123 5.19 -3.22 4.55
N GLY A 124 6.00 -4.27 4.66
CA GLY A 124 6.62 -4.68 5.92
C GLY A 124 7.56 -3.61 6.48
N GLY A 125 8.33 -2.96 5.61
CA GLY A 125 9.18 -1.82 5.96
C GLY A 125 8.38 -0.63 6.46
N LEU A 126 7.28 -0.27 5.78
CA LEU A 126 6.40 0.83 6.20
C LEU A 126 5.77 0.57 7.58
N ILE A 127 5.34 -0.68 7.83
CA ILE A 127 4.83 -1.12 9.13
C ILE A 127 5.91 -0.98 10.20
N LEU A 128 7.13 -1.47 9.93
CA LEU A 128 8.23 -1.42 10.89
C LEU A 128 8.64 0.02 11.21
N VAL A 129 8.76 0.89 10.21
CA VAL A 129 9.04 2.32 10.41
C VAL A 129 7.94 2.98 11.24
N SER A 130 6.68 2.66 10.97
CA SER A 130 5.54 3.18 11.74
C SER A 130 5.57 2.71 13.20
N LEU A 131 5.92 1.44 13.45
CA LEU A 131 6.06 0.88 14.80
C LEU A 131 7.21 1.53 15.56
N VAL A 132 8.39 1.66 14.94
CA VAL A 132 9.55 2.30 15.55
C VAL A 132 9.26 3.77 15.85
N GLY A 133 8.64 4.49 14.90
CA GLY A 133 8.21 5.88 15.10
C GLY A 133 7.22 6.02 16.25
N GLY A 134 6.20 5.16 16.32
CA GLY A 134 5.22 5.16 17.41
C GLY A 134 5.80 4.74 18.77
N ALA A 135 6.75 3.79 18.79
CA ALA A 135 7.38 3.31 20.01
C ALA A 135 8.37 4.34 20.58
N LEU A 136 9.26 4.90 19.75
CA LEU A 136 10.16 5.98 20.15
C LEU A 136 9.39 7.17 20.72
N ASN A 137 8.20 7.41 20.18
CA ASN A 137 7.34 8.47 20.64
C ASN A 137 6.88 8.32 22.10
N GLN A 138 6.70 7.09 22.59
CA GLN A 138 6.32 6.86 23.99
C GLN A 138 7.44 7.18 24.98
N TYR A 139 8.70 7.17 24.52
CA TYR A 139 9.87 7.43 25.35
C TYR A 139 10.27 8.91 25.41
N VAL A 140 9.82 9.73 24.45
CA VAL A 140 9.97 11.18 24.52
C VAL A 140 8.96 11.69 25.54
N LYS A 141 9.37 11.75 26.82
CA LYS A 141 8.63 12.51 27.82
C LYS A 141 8.49 13.95 27.31
N PRO A 142 7.30 14.56 27.39
CA PRO A 142 7.14 16.00 27.23
C PRO A 142 7.74 16.71 28.46
N ASP A 143 9.05 16.56 28.67
CA ASP A 143 9.80 17.29 29.69
C ASP A 143 10.14 18.67 29.15
N ALA A 144 9.11 19.49 28.96
CA ALA A 144 9.26 20.92 28.69
C ALA A 144 7.97 21.64 29.06
N HIS A 145 7.67 21.71 30.36
CA HIS A 145 7.10 22.96 30.85
C HIS A 145 8.28 23.96 30.90
N PRO A 146 8.46 24.86 29.91
CA PRO A 146 9.29 26.04 30.14
C PRO A 146 8.72 26.71 31.38
N GLY A 147 9.59 26.98 32.34
CA GLY A 147 9.24 27.21 33.73
C GLY A 147 7.97 28.02 33.93
N LYS A 148 7.19 27.63 34.94
CA LYS A 148 6.45 28.64 35.69
C LYS A 148 7.44 29.77 35.94
N VAL A 149 7.27 30.88 35.23
CA VAL A 149 7.88 32.14 35.60
C VAL A 149 7.17 32.41 36.92
N ASP A 150 7.82 32.02 38.02
CA ASP A 150 7.34 32.36 39.34
C ASP A 150 7.11 33.86 39.30
N ALA A 151 5.84 34.25 39.39
CA ALA A 151 5.44 35.63 39.41
C ALA A 151 6.22 36.26 40.56
N VAL A 152 7.25 37.03 40.21
CA VAL A 152 8.05 37.79 41.16
C VAL A 152 7.06 38.66 41.91
N THR A 153 6.72 38.24 43.13
CA THR A 153 5.94 39.02 44.08
C THR A 153 6.72 40.30 44.31
N MET A 154 6.29 41.38 43.67
CA MET A 154 6.84 42.70 43.96
C MET A 154 6.53 43.02 45.43
N PRO A 155 7.54 43.37 46.25
CA PRO A 155 7.29 43.79 47.61
C PRO A 155 6.47 45.07 47.58
N SER A 156 5.29 45.02 48.20
CA SER A 156 4.43 46.16 48.47
C SER A 156 5.21 47.18 49.32
N ALA A 157 5.68 48.25 48.70
CA ALA A 157 6.17 49.43 49.43
C ALA A 157 4.97 50.14 50.06
N ALA A 158 4.68 49.82 51.31
CA ALA A 158 3.76 50.61 52.13
C ALA A 158 4.56 51.78 52.75
N ASN A 159 4.13 53.00 52.41
CA ASN A 159 4.45 54.24 53.13
C ASN A 159 3.42 54.47 54.23
#